data_AF-A0A0R1JQX3-F1
#
_entry.id   AF-A0A0R1JQX3-F1
#
_cell.length_a   1.000
_cell.length_b   1.000
_cell.length_c   1.000
_cell.angle_alpha   90.00
_cell.angle_beta   90.00
_cell.angle_gamma   90.00
#
_symmetry.space_group_name_H-M   'P 1'
#
loop_
_entity.id
_entity.type
_entity.pdbx_description
1 polymer ?
#
loop_
_entity_poly.entity_id
_entity_poly.type
_entity_poly.pdbx_seq_one_letter_code
_entity_poly.pdbx_strand_id
1 'polypeptide(L)'
;MAVLPGDMIDAVWEIIDDDLQGVFPLENLLTFRLHNNQGQTTFEYVQTDNEDASLGAAFDTNFAYSGNLPKTVLAYDDGDSQIIILPSETAGH
;
A
#
# COMPACT_ATOMS: atom_id res chain seq x y z
N MET A 1 -2.70 7.60 -17.11
CA MET A 1 -3.54 6.92 -16.10
C MET A 1 -2.61 6.01 -15.33
N ALA A 2 -2.34 6.30 -14.05
CA ALA A 2 -1.55 5.39 -13.23
C ALA A 2 -2.43 4.18 -12.92
N VAL A 3 -1.92 2.97 -13.17
CA VAL A 3 -2.63 1.72 -12.93
C VAL A 3 -1.71 0.81 -12.15
N LEU A 4 -2.23 0.23 -11.07
CA LEU A 4 -1.53 -0.81 -10.35
C LEU A 4 -1.85 -2.15 -11.05
N PRO A 5 -0.86 -2.90 -11.53
CA PRO A 5 -1.11 -4.21 -12.12
C PRO A 5 -1.67 -5.18 -11.07
N GLY A 6 -2.48 -6.14 -11.51
CA GLY A 6 -3.12 -7.13 -10.63
C GLY A 6 -2.13 -7.88 -9.74
N ASP A 7 -0.97 -8.24 -10.26
CA ASP A 7 0.08 -8.91 -9.49
C ASP A 7 0.59 -8.08 -8.30
N MET A 8 0.59 -6.75 -8.41
CA MET A 8 0.97 -5.86 -7.32
C MET A 8 -0.17 -5.63 -6.32
N ILE A 9 -1.42 -5.74 -6.76
CA ILE A 9 -2.60 -5.75 -5.86
C ILE A 9 -2.52 -7.00 -4.98
N ASP A 10 -2.23 -8.15 -5.58
CA ASP A 10 -2.10 -9.42 -4.87
C ASP A 10 -0.98 -9.36 -3.81
N ALA A 11 0.18 -8.80 -4.19
CA ALA A 11 1.28 -8.61 -3.25
C ALA A 11 0.95 -7.68 -2.06
N VAL A 12 0.12 -6.64 -2.27
CA VAL A 12 -0.35 -5.80 -1.16
C VAL A 12 -1.20 -6.61 -0.19
N TRP A 13 -2.10 -7.47 -0.69
CA TRP A 13 -2.90 -8.36 0.16
C TRP A 13 -2.04 -9.38 0.90
N GLU A 14 -1.03 -9.95 0.24
CA GLU A 14 -0.07 -10.88 0.87
C GLU A 14 0.67 -10.21 2.04
N ILE A 15 1.19 -9.00 1.85
CA ILE A 15 1.85 -8.22 2.92
C ILE A 15 0.88 -7.95 4.08
N ILE A 16 -0.39 -7.64 3.77
CA ILE A 16 -1.40 -7.39 4.80
C ILE A 16 -1.65 -8.65 5.62
N ASP A 17 -1.86 -9.79 4.98
CA ASP A 17 -2.20 -11.05 5.65
C ASP A 17 -1.01 -11.67 6.40
N ASP A 18 0.19 -11.67 5.81
CA ASP A 18 1.38 -12.37 6.34
C ASP A 18 2.17 -11.51 7.34
N ASP A 19 2.39 -10.22 7.04
CA ASP A 19 3.29 -9.37 7.83
C ASP A 19 2.57 -8.41 8.78
N LEU A 20 1.38 -7.91 8.40
CA LEU A 20 0.71 -6.85 9.14
C LEU A 20 -0.39 -7.39 10.06
N GLN A 21 -1.22 -8.29 9.55
CA GLN A 21 -2.37 -8.84 10.25
C GLN A 21 -1.89 -9.72 11.42
N GLY A 22 -2.35 -9.40 12.62
CA GLY A 22 -1.94 -10.09 13.84
C GLY A 22 -0.60 -9.62 14.43
N VAL A 23 0.17 -8.80 13.72
CA VAL A 23 1.41 -8.18 14.22
C VAL A 23 1.15 -6.75 14.71
N PHE A 24 0.39 -5.97 13.94
CA PHE A 24 0.05 -4.58 14.25
C PHE A 24 -1.47 -4.37 14.39
N PRO A 25 -1.91 -3.42 15.22
CA PRO A 25 -3.30 -2.97 15.20
C PRO A 25 -3.54 -2.18 13.91
N LEU A 26 -4.03 -2.87 12.88
CA LEU A 26 -4.33 -2.28 11.59
C LEU A 26 -5.58 -1.40 11.66
N GLU A 27 -5.50 -0.23 11.03
CA GLU A 27 -6.68 0.60 10.82
C GLU A 27 -7.47 0.09 9.62
N ASN A 28 -8.76 0.45 9.55
CA ASN A 28 -9.59 0.12 8.40
C ASN A 28 -9.05 0.72 7.09
N LEU A 29 -8.25 1.80 7.17
CA LEU A 29 -7.61 2.42 6.01
C LEU A 29 -6.09 2.36 6.14
N LEU A 30 -5.49 1.49 5.34
CA LEU A 30 -4.05 1.30 5.27
C LEU A 30 -3.48 2.15 4.14
N THR A 31 -2.45 2.93 4.42
CA THR A 31 -1.78 3.75 3.41
C THR A 31 -0.43 3.13 3.06
N PHE A 32 -0.29 2.74 1.80
CA PHE A 32 0.96 2.23 1.23
C PHE A 32 1.55 3.25 0.27
N ARG A 33 2.84 3.53 0.42
CA ARG A 33 3.60 4.44 -0.45
C ARG A 33 4.55 3.61 -1.28
N LEU A 34 4.53 3.80 -2.60
CA LEU A 34 5.40 3.06 -3.50
C LEU A 34 6.64 3.89 -3.77
N HIS A 35 7.79 3.33 -3.39
CA HIS A 35 9.09 3.93 -3.56
C HIS A 35 9.94 3.12 -4.53
N ASN A 36 10.80 3.82 -5.26
CA ASN A 36 11.81 3.17 -6.09
C ASN A 36 13.04 2.84 -5.24
N ASN A 37 13.34 1.57 -5.08
CA ASN A 37 14.54 1.08 -4.42
C ASN A 37 15.43 0.35 -5.44
N GLN A 38 16.43 1.07 -5.96
CA GLN A 38 17.38 0.55 -6.96
C GLN A 38 16.74 -0.10 -8.21
N GLY A 39 15.59 0.39 -8.64
CA GLY A 39 14.84 -0.15 -9.79
C GLY A 39 13.73 -1.14 -9.42
N GLN A 40 13.60 -1.47 -8.14
CA GLN A 40 12.55 -2.31 -7.59
C GLN A 40 11.51 -1.46 -6.86
N THR A 41 10.29 -1.96 -6.75
CA THR A 41 9.22 -1.29 -6.02
C THR A 41 9.29 -1.72 -4.56
N THR A 42 9.41 -0.75 -3.65
CA THR A 42 9.25 -0.98 -2.21
C THR A 42 7.92 -0.38 -1.79
N PHE A 43 7.12 -1.18 -1.07
CA PHE A 43 5.86 -0.74 -0.48
C PHE A 43 6.12 -0.32 0.96
N GLU A 44 5.95 0.96 1.25
CA GLU A 44 6.08 1.51 2.59
C GLU A 44 4.69 1.72 3.17
N TYR A 45 4.30 0.86 4.10
CA TYR A 45 3.14 1.09 4.95
C TYR A 45 3.42 2.25 5.89
N VAL A 46 2.47 3.18 5.99
CA VAL A 46 2.54 4.32 6.92
C VAL A 46 1.23 4.40 7.68
N GLN A 47 1.29 4.17 8.99
CA GLN A 47 0.17 4.42 9.89
C GLN A 47 0.19 5.89 10.31
N THR A 48 -0.92 6.59 10.09
CA THR A 48 -1.07 8.02 10.41
C THR A 48 -1.97 8.20 11.63
N ASP A 49 -1.88 7.30 12.61
CA ASP A 49 -2.60 7.50 13.86
C ASP A 49 -1.77 8.37 14.81
N ASN A 50 -2.11 9.66 14.80
CA ASN A 50 -1.88 10.68 15.82
C ASN A 50 -0.46 10.81 16.47
N GLU A 51 0.20 11.89 16.03
CA GLU A 51 1.05 12.84 16.77
C GLU A 51 2.54 12.57 17.07
N ASP A 52 3.07 11.36 17.33
CA ASP A 52 4.50 11.30 17.73
C ASP A 52 5.33 10.07 17.30
N ALA A 53 4.72 9.08 16.65
CA ALA A 53 5.46 7.97 16.07
C ALA A 53 4.77 7.47 14.81
N SER A 54 5.28 7.88 13.64
CA SER A 54 4.90 7.27 12.37
C SER A 54 5.44 5.84 12.34
N LEU A 55 4.61 4.89 12.76
CA LEU A 55 4.90 3.47 12.63
C LEU A 55 4.82 3.14 11.13
N GLY A 56 5.96 2.75 10.58
CA GLY A 56 6.09 2.45 9.16
C GLY A 56 6.84 1.15 8.95
N ALA A 57 6.39 0.37 7.98
CA ALA A 57 7.02 -0.87 7.59
C ALA A 57 7.29 -0.82 6.08
N ALA A 58 8.52 -1.13 5.68
CA ALA A 58 8.92 -1.13 4.28
C ALA A 58 9.10 -2.58 3.81
N PHE A 59 8.42 -2.92 2.74
CA PHE A 59 8.38 -4.24 2.14
C PHE A 59 8.98 -4.15 0.75
N ASP A 60 10.18 -4.69 0.60
CA ASP A 60 10.87 -4.76 -0.67
C ASP A 60 10.26 -5.86 -1.54
N THR A 61 9.85 -5.51 -2.76
CA THR A 61 9.27 -6.48 -3.68
C THR A 61 10.13 -6.66 -4.92
N ASN A 62 9.98 -7.81 -5.59
CA ASN A 62 10.71 -8.09 -6.82
C ASN A 62 10.05 -7.45 -8.07
N PHE A 63 9.15 -6.48 -7.89
CA PHE A 63 8.49 -5.79 -9.00
C PHE A 63 9.36 -4.63 -9.52
N ALA A 64 9.50 -4.52 -10.83
CA ALA A 64 10.23 -3.41 -11.44
C ALA A 64 9.47 -2.08 -11.25
N TYR A 65 10.13 -1.08 -10.68
CA TYR A 65 9.52 0.23 -10.48
C TYR A 65 9.34 0.94 -11.84
N SER A 66 8.09 1.28 -12.15
CA SER A 66 7.71 1.98 -13.37
C SER A 66 7.09 3.33 -13.06
N GLY A 67 7.39 4.37 -13.84
CA GLY A 67 6.81 5.71 -13.67
C GLY A 67 5.30 5.80 -13.93
N ASN A 68 4.69 4.71 -14.42
CA ASN A 68 3.25 4.58 -14.60
C ASN A 68 2.55 3.96 -13.37
N LEU A 69 3.30 3.62 -12.32
CA LEU A 69 2.76 3.16 -11.04
C LEU A 69 2.26 4.36 -10.22
N PRO A 70 1.20 4.17 -9.43
CA PRO A 70 0.78 5.17 -8.46
C PRO A 70 1.86 5.32 -7.37
N LYS A 71 2.02 6.54 -6.84
CA LYS A 71 2.95 6.80 -5.73
C LYS A 71 2.39 6.35 -4.37
N THR A 72 1.08 6.20 -4.31
CA THR A 72 0.36 5.88 -3.09
C THR A 72 -0.80 4.96 -3.46
N VAL A 73 -1.01 3.96 -2.64
CA VAL A 73 -2.07 2.96 -2.74
C VAL A 73 -2.74 2.93 -1.37
N LEU A 74 -4.07 3.03 -1.35
CA LEU A 74 -4.86 2.92 -0.14
C LEU A 74 -5.52 1.54 -0.16
N ALA A 75 -5.44 0.79 0.92
CA ALA A 75 -6.21 -0.43 1.09
C ALA A 75 -7.24 -0.19 2.19
N TYR A 76 -8.52 -0.34 1.85
CA TYR A 76 -9.61 -0.27 2.80
C TYR A 76 -10.07 -1.70 3.15
N ASP A 77 -10.10 -2.00 4.43
CA ASP A 77 -10.59 -3.24 5.01
C ASP A 77 -11.58 -2.90 6.13
N ASP A 78 -12.80 -3.43 6.06
CA ASP A 78 -13.82 -3.31 7.11
C ASP A 78 -14.05 -4.67 7.81
N GLY A 79 -13.17 -5.65 7.58
CA GLY A 79 -13.35 -7.06 7.95
C GLY A 79 -14.35 -7.86 7.09
N ASP A 80 -15.30 -7.19 6.42
CA ASP A 80 -16.23 -7.83 5.46
C ASP A 80 -15.87 -7.54 4.00
N SER A 81 -15.40 -6.32 3.73
CA SER A 81 -15.10 -5.83 2.39
C SER A 81 -13.69 -5.27 2.32
N GLN A 82 -12.99 -5.68 1.27
CA GLN A 82 -11.57 -5.44 1.03
C GLN A 82 -11.37 -4.78 -0.34
N ILE A 83 -10.90 -3.53 -0.35
CA ILE A 83 -10.86 -2.71 -1.58
C ILE A 83 -9.53 -1.96 -1.65
N ILE A 84 -8.83 -2.10 -2.78
CA ILE A 84 -7.69 -1.24 -3.09
C ILE A 84 -8.18 0.01 -3.83
N ILE A 85 -7.83 1.18 -3.31
CA ILE A 85 -8.19 2.50 -3.82
C ILE A 85 -6.92 3.19 -4.30
N LEU A 86 -6.92 3.66 -5.53
CA LEU A 86 -5.83 4.47 -6.07
C LEU A 86 -6.19 5.96 -5.95
N PRO A 87 -5.35 6.81 -5.35
CA PRO A 87 -5.62 8.25 -5.25
C PRO A 87 -5.65 8.94 -6.63
N SER A 88 -5.15 8.27 -7.66
CA SER A 88 -5.30 8.73 -9.05
C SER A 88 -6.74 8.61 -9.57
N GLU A 89 -7.57 7.73 -8.98
CA GLU A 89 -8.99 7.59 -9.32
C GLU A 89 -9.86 8.63 -8.61
N THR A 90 -9.46 9.11 -7.44
CA THR A 90 -10.22 10.13 -6.68
C THR A 90 -9.94 11.57 -7.13
N ALA A 91 -8.84 11.83 -7.84
CA ALA A 91 -8.48 13.17 -8.33
C ALA A 91 -9.22 13.62 -9.60
N GLY A 92 -10.32 12.95 -9.97
CA GLY A 92 -11.05 13.17 -11.22
C GLY A 92 -12.58 13.17 -11.06
N HIS A 93 -13.12 14.06 -10.24
CA HIS A 93 -14.48 14.59 -10.46
C HIS A 93 -14.55 16.07 -10.06
#